data_AF-A0A1J3E5I9-F1
#
_entry.id   AF-A0A1J3E5I9-F1
#
_cell.length_a   1.000
_cell.length_b   1.000
_cell.length_c   1.000
_cell.angle_alpha   90.00
_cell.angle_beta   90.00
_cell.angle_gamma   90.00
#
_symmetry.space_group_name_H-M   'P 1'
#
loop_
_entity.id
_entity.type
_entity.pdbx_description
1 polymer ?
#
loop_
_entity_poly.entity_id
_entity_poly.type
_entity_poly.pdbx_seq_one_letter_code
_entity_poly.pdbx_strand_id
1 'polypeptide(L)'
;NVGQTILKQHMDIVLDLFRQRMKLHPEWFRSERICFADSGPSMLWTKDKYRRFVDSEPDRYGLGRLLPGGAYDYFEGKKPAFCQTLKKWEVDIDEIYMPWNVKENHWVALMISIPKRHITVWDSLPGYLSE
;
A
#
# COMPACT_ATOMS: atom_id res chain seq x y z
N ASN A 1 -6.45 2.60 -30.93
CA ASN A 1 -5.35 2.43 -29.97
C ASN A 1 -5.89 1.90 -28.66
N VAL A 2 -5.97 0.58 -28.51
CA VAL A 2 -6.24 -0.01 -27.19
C VAL A 2 -4.95 0.16 -26.41
N GLY A 3 -4.96 1.02 -25.39
CA GLY A 3 -3.79 1.21 -24.51
C GLY A 3 -3.39 -0.14 -23.93
N GLN A 4 -2.09 -0.44 -23.92
CA GLN A 4 -1.59 -1.66 -23.30
C GLN A 4 -1.94 -1.65 -21.80
N THR A 5 -2.47 -2.77 -21.28
CA THR A 5 -2.76 -2.92 -19.85
C THR A 5 -1.48 -2.77 -19.04
N ILE A 6 -1.50 -1.88 -18.04
CA ILE A 6 -0.36 -1.69 -17.14
C ILE A 6 -0.23 -2.93 -16.25
N LEU A 7 0.84 -3.69 -16.42
CA LEU A 7 1.15 -4.86 -15.60
C LEU A 7 1.61 -4.45 -14.20
N LYS A 8 1.50 -5.38 -13.25
CA LYS A 8 2.02 -5.22 -11.87
C LYS A 8 3.46 -4.70 -11.84
N GLN A 9 4.32 -5.26 -12.68
CA GLN A 9 5.74 -4.89 -12.76
C GLN A 9 5.93 -3.43 -13.16
N HIS A 10 5.11 -2.92 -14.08
CA HIS A 10 5.18 -1.52 -14.48
C HIS A 10 4.79 -0.58 -13.31
N MET A 11 3.77 -0.94 -12.53
CA MET A 11 3.39 -0.16 -11.34
C MET A 11 4.49 -0.18 -10.27
N ASP A 12 5.09 -1.35 -10.01
CA ASP A 12 6.18 -1.47 -9.06
C ASP A 12 7.40 -0.62 -9.48
N ILE A 13 7.76 -0.61 -10.78
CA ILE A 13 8.84 0.24 -11.30
C ILE A 13 8.54 1.73 -11.09
N VAL A 14 7.30 2.17 -11.29
CA VAL A 14 6.91 3.57 -11.04
C VAL A 14 7.08 3.93 -9.55
N LEU A 15 6.75 3.01 -8.66
CA LEU A 15 6.91 3.21 -7.21
C LEU A 15 8.38 3.19 -6.82
N ASP A 16 9.21 2.35 -7.45
CA ASP A 16 10.67 2.37 -7.29
C ASP A 16 11.24 3.74 -7.62
N LEU A 17 10.80 4.36 -8.72
CA LEU A 17 11.20 5.72 -9.09
C LEU A 17 10.80 6.75 -8.02
N PHE A 18 9.58 6.67 -7.48
CA PHE A 18 9.17 7.56 -6.40
C PHE A 18 10.00 7.37 -5.12
N ARG A 19 10.32 6.13 -4.77
CA ARG A 19 11.15 5.82 -3.59
C ARG A 19 12.59 6.29 -3.77
N GLN A 20 13.16 6.10 -4.95
CA GLN A 20 14.50 6.61 -5.26
C GLN A 20 14.53 8.13 -5.20
N ARG A 21 13.52 8.81 -5.77
CA ARG A 21 13.39 10.28 -5.69
C ARG A 21 13.25 10.75 -4.26
N MET A 22 12.39 10.11 -3.45
CA MET A 22 12.24 10.45 -2.03
C MET A 22 13.55 10.27 -1.26
N LYS A 23 14.31 9.22 -1.56
CA LYS A 23 15.61 8.95 -0.93
C LYS A 23 16.66 10.02 -1.28
N LEU A 24 16.67 10.49 -2.53
CA LEU A 24 17.67 11.45 -3.02
C LEU A 24 17.27 12.90 -2.75
N HIS A 25 15.98 13.20 -2.80
CA HIS A 25 15.39 14.54 -2.76
C HIS A 25 14.12 14.56 -1.91
N PRO A 26 14.21 14.32 -0.58
CA PRO A 26 13.05 14.37 0.31
C PRO A 26 12.34 15.74 0.27
N GLU A 27 13.06 16.83 -0.03
CA GLU A 27 12.55 18.19 -0.15
C GLU A 27 11.57 18.40 -1.31
N TRP A 28 11.52 17.49 -2.28
CA TRP A 28 10.53 17.53 -3.38
C TRP A 28 9.16 16.99 -2.95
N PHE A 29 9.07 16.37 -1.78
CA PHE A 29 7.86 15.77 -1.28
C PHE A 29 7.27 16.59 -0.14
N ARG A 30 5.95 16.49 0.02
CA ARG A 30 5.20 17.23 1.04
C ARG A 30 5.61 16.92 2.49
N SER A 31 6.26 15.77 2.72
CA SER A 31 6.63 15.29 4.05
C SER A 31 7.57 14.08 3.93
N GLU A 32 8.53 13.95 4.85
CA GLU A 32 9.37 12.75 5.00
C GLU A 32 8.69 11.59 5.74
N ARG A 33 7.49 11.84 6.26
CA ARG A 33 6.63 10.87 6.97
C ARG A 33 5.65 10.20 6.02
N ILE A 34 5.99 10.12 4.73
CA ILE A 34 5.22 9.35 3.75
C ILE A 34 6.07 8.19 3.23
N CYS A 35 5.43 7.10 2.83
CA CYS A 35 6.09 6.02 2.11
C CYS A 35 5.29 5.61 0.87
N PHE A 36 6.00 5.03 -0.09
CA PHE A 36 5.40 4.39 -1.25
C PHE A 36 5.53 2.88 -1.06
N ALA A 37 4.42 2.16 -0.87
CA ALA A 37 4.44 0.70 -0.90
C ALA A 37 4.34 0.22 -2.34
N ASP A 38 4.83 -0.99 -2.62
CA ASP A 38 4.62 -1.64 -3.92
C ASP A 38 3.17 -2.13 -4.07
N SER A 39 2.85 -2.83 -5.15
CA SER A 39 1.56 -3.49 -5.33
C SER A 39 1.38 -4.77 -4.49
N GLY A 40 2.35 -5.13 -3.64
CA GLY A 40 2.26 -6.33 -2.80
C GLY A 40 1.12 -6.30 -1.77
N PRO A 41 0.88 -5.19 -1.03
CA PRO A 41 -0.21 -5.10 -0.08
C PRO A 41 -1.59 -5.25 -0.70
N SER A 42 -1.76 -4.93 -1.99
CA SER A 42 -3.04 -5.20 -2.66
C SER A 42 -3.36 -6.69 -2.75
N MET A 43 -2.32 -7.53 -2.75
CA MET A 43 -2.43 -8.98 -2.71
C MET A 43 -2.42 -9.56 -1.28
N LEU A 44 -2.08 -8.75 -0.27
CA LEU A 44 -2.16 -9.16 1.13
C LEU A 44 -3.61 -9.18 1.62
N TRP A 45 -4.45 -8.30 1.11
CA TRP A 45 -5.84 -8.13 1.57
C TRP A 45 -6.85 -8.58 0.53
N THR A 46 -6.61 -9.72 -0.13
CA THR A 46 -7.63 -10.38 -0.95
C THR A 46 -8.84 -10.77 -0.09
N LYS A 47 -10.01 -10.94 -0.71
CA LYS A 47 -11.28 -11.27 -0.02
C LYS A 47 -11.12 -12.39 1.01
N ASP A 48 -10.44 -13.46 0.65
CA ASP A 48 -10.22 -14.62 1.54
C ASP A 48 -9.30 -14.30 2.72
N LYS A 49 -8.23 -13.53 2.48
CA LYS A 49 -7.28 -13.12 3.54
C LYS A 49 -7.91 -12.13 4.50
N TYR A 50 -8.71 -11.19 3.98
CA TYR A 50 -9.49 -10.27 4.81
C TYR A 50 -10.50 -11.03 5.67
N ARG A 51 -11.23 -11.99 5.09
CA ARG A 51 -12.16 -12.85 5.85
C ARG A 51 -11.44 -13.58 6.98
N ARG A 52 -10.28 -14.20 6.71
CA ARG A 52 -9.46 -14.86 7.73
C ARG A 52 -9.00 -13.93 8.84
N PHE A 53 -8.68 -12.68 8.53
CA PHE A 53 -8.34 -11.68 9.55
C PHE A 53 -9.55 -11.39 10.46
N VAL A 54 -10.73 -11.14 9.87
CA VAL A 54 -11.97 -10.88 10.62
C VAL A 54 -12.36 -12.06 11.50
N ASP A 55 -12.28 -13.27 10.97
CA ASP A 55 -12.67 -14.51 11.66
C ASP A 55 -11.62 -14.97 12.69
N SER A 56 -10.40 -14.41 12.67
CA SER A 56 -9.35 -14.80 13.62
C SER A 56 -9.61 -14.25 15.02
N GLU A 57 -9.47 -15.12 16.01
CA GLU A 57 -9.50 -14.73 17.42
C GLU A 57 -8.36 -13.76 17.74
N PRO A 58 -8.62 -12.69 18.50
CA PRO A 58 -7.55 -11.84 19.00
C PRO A 58 -6.70 -12.58 20.05
N ASP A 59 -5.56 -12.00 20.41
CA ASP A 59 -4.77 -12.45 21.54
C ASP A 59 -5.50 -12.30 22.88
N ARG A 60 -4.88 -12.79 23.95
CA ARG A 60 -5.44 -12.76 25.32
C ARG A 60 -5.76 -11.37 25.85
N TYR A 61 -5.25 -10.32 25.23
CA TYR A 61 -5.52 -8.92 25.57
C TYR A 61 -6.58 -8.28 24.68
N GLY A 62 -7.19 -9.04 23.77
CA GLY A 62 -8.09 -8.52 22.75
C GLY A 62 -7.36 -7.76 21.63
N LEU A 63 -6.02 -7.83 21.60
CA LEU A 63 -5.17 -7.20 20.60
C LEU A 63 -4.71 -8.24 19.58
N GLY A 64 -4.18 -7.80 18.44
CA GLY A 64 -3.52 -8.72 17.49
C GLY A 64 -4.44 -9.76 16.84
N ARG A 65 -4.84 -9.51 15.60
CA ARG A 65 -5.52 -10.51 14.73
C ARG A 65 -4.53 -11.08 13.73
N LEU A 66 -4.88 -12.21 13.11
CA LEU A 66 -4.02 -12.87 12.14
C LEU A 66 -3.82 -11.97 10.91
N LEU A 67 -2.62 -11.42 10.78
CA LEU A 67 -2.24 -10.65 9.60
C LEU A 67 -1.76 -11.56 8.46
N PRO A 68 -1.98 -11.17 7.20
CA PRO A 68 -1.34 -11.81 6.05
C PRO A 68 0.18 -11.86 6.20
N GLY A 69 0.79 -12.98 5.77
CA GLY A 69 2.25 -13.12 5.77
C GLY A 69 2.94 -11.97 5.03
N GLY A 70 3.99 -11.42 5.62
CA GLY A 70 4.71 -10.26 5.09
C GLY A 70 4.16 -8.90 5.51
N ALA A 71 2.98 -8.82 6.15
CA ALA A 71 2.45 -7.55 6.68
C ALA A 71 3.42 -6.87 7.67
N TYR A 72 4.09 -7.67 8.51
CA TYR A 72 5.07 -7.17 9.46
C TYR A 72 6.30 -6.52 8.78
N ASP A 73 6.74 -7.04 7.63
CA ASP A 73 7.87 -6.44 6.90
C ASP A 73 7.50 -5.07 6.32
N TYR A 74 6.25 -4.88 5.90
CA TYR A 74 5.77 -3.56 5.47
C TYR A 74 5.69 -2.59 6.66
N PHE A 75 5.12 -3.04 7.78
CA PHE A 75 5.06 -2.26 9.01
C PHE A 75 6.43 -1.78 9.47
N GLU A 76 7.45 -2.63 9.41
CA GLU A 76 8.84 -2.30 9.78
C GLU A 76 9.61 -1.52 8.69
N GLY A 77 9.00 -1.18 7.56
CA GLY A 77 9.67 -0.49 6.44
C GLY A 77 10.75 -1.34 5.73
N LYS A 78 10.71 -2.66 5.91
CA LYS A 78 11.57 -3.65 5.23
C LYS A 78 11.05 -4.04 3.85
N LYS A 79 9.81 -3.70 3.53
CA LYS A 79 9.28 -3.85 2.17
C LYS A 79 8.84 -2.51 1.59
N PRO A 80 9.05 -2.30 0.28
CA PRO A 80 9.74 -3.21 -0.66
C PRO A 80 11.27 -3.24 -0.47
N ALA A 81 11.96 -4.25 -1.01
CA ALA A 81 13.41 -4.48 -0.78
C ALA A 81 14.34 -3.43 -1.43
N PHE A 82 14.04 -2.99 -2.66
CA PHE A 82 14.69 -1.82 -3.24
C PHE A 82 14.40 -0.60 -2.36
N CYS A 83 15.32 0.34 -2.12
CA CYS A 83 15.05 1.55 -1.31
C CYS A 83 14.23 1.34 -0.01
N GLN A 84 14.56 0.32 0.79
CA GLN A 84 13.99 0.16 2.13
C GLN A 84 14.20 1.42 2.96
N THR A 85 13.18 1.81 3.74
CA THR A 85 13.24 2.98 4.60
C THR A 85 13.62 2.61 6.03
N LEU A 86 13.28 1.39 6.47
CA LEU A 86 13.31 0.95 7.87
C LEU A 86 12.51 1.86 8.82
N LYS A 87 11.64 2.70 8.25
CA LYS A 87 10.75 3.61 8.95
C LYS A 87 9.46 2.87 9.26
N LYS A 88 9.08 2.86 10.54
CA LYS A 88 7.90 2.12 11.00
C LYS A 88 6.62 2.90 10.71
N TRP A 89 5.59 2.19 10.26
CA TRP A 89 4.26 2.78 10.11
C TRP A 89 3.74 3.25 11.47
N GLU A 90 2.99 4.36 11.47
CA GLU A 90 2.47 5.05 12.67
C GLU A 90 3.52 5.75 13.55
N VAL A 91 4.77 5.28 13.56
CA VAL A 91 5.87 5.90 14.32
C VAL A 91 6.59 6.95 13.46
N ASP A 92 7.09 6.53 12.31
CA ASP A 92 7.90 7.34 11.40
C ASP A 92 7.11 7.76 10.15
N ILE A 93 6.10 6.97 9.77
CA ILE A 93 5.27 7.17 8.58
C ILE A 93 3.82 7.39 8.98
N ASP A 94 3.25 8.49 8.50
CA ASP A 94 1.84 8.87 8.67
C ASP A 94 0.98 8.51 7.46
N GLU A 95 1.55 8.56 6.25
CA GLU A 95 0.82 8.35 5.00
C GLU A 95 1.49 7.31 4.11
N ILE A 96 0.70 6.34 3.65
CA ILE A 96 1.14 5.28 2.74
C ILE A 96 0.47 5.49 1.39
N TYR A 97 1.28 5.64 0.35
CA TYR A 97 0.83 5.67 -1.04
C TYR A 97 1.04 4.28 -1.65
N MET A 98 0.02 3.71 -2.27
CA MET A 98 0.13 2.41 -2.92
C MET A 98 -0.87 2.25 -4.06
N PRO A 99 -0.53 1.49 -5.11
CA PRO A 99 -1.50 1.11 -6.13
C PRO A 99 -2.37 -0.04 -5.60
N TRP A 100 -3.60 -0.11 -6.09
CA TRP A 100 -4.48 -1.25 -5.86
C TRP A 100 -5.07 -1.72 -7.18
N ASN A 101 -4.90 -3.01 -7.48
CA ASN A 101 -5.49 -3.61 -8.66
C ASN A 101 -6.90 -4.12 -8.37
N VAL A 102 -7.88 -3.56 -9.05
CA VAL A 102 -9.29 -3.92 -9.01
C VAL A 102 -9.60 -4.82 -10.20
N LYS A 103 -10.17 -6.01 -9.91
CA LYS A 103 -10.62 -7.00 -10.91
C LYS A 103 -9.52 -7.39 -11.91
N GLU A 104 -8.25 -7.32 -11.49
CA GLU A 104 -7.05 -7.65 -12.29
C GLU A 104 -6.88 -6.81 -13.56
N ASN A 105 -7.61 -5.70 -13.69
CA ASN A 105 -7.69 -4.93 -14.94
C ASN A 105 -7.66 -3.41 -14.75
N HIS A 106 -7.97 -2.92 -13.54
CA HIS A 106 -8.03 -1.49 -13.27
C HIS A 106 -7.17 -1.13 -12.06
N TRP A 107 -6.36 -0.09 -12.18
CA TRP A 107 -5.52 0.37 -11.08
C TRP A 107 -6.07 1.65 -10.50
N VAL A 108 -6.25 1.67 -9.18
CA VAL A 108 -6.55 2.88 -8.42
C VAL A 108 -5.37 3.22 -7.53
N ALA A 109 -5.16 4.51 -7.28
CA ALA A 109 -4.17 4.96 -6.31
C ALA A 109 -4.83 5.13 -4.94
N LEU A 110 -4.20 4.58 -3.91
CA LEU A 110 -4.62 4.72 -2.52
C LEU A 110 -3.63 5.64 -1.78
N MET A 111 -4.17 6.50 -0.93
CA MET A 111 -3.43 7.14 0.15
C MET A 111 -4.10 6.81 1.48
N ILE A 112 -3.40 6.03 2.29
CA ILE A 112 -3.84 5.64 3.64
C ILE A 112 -3.19 6.60 4.63
N SER A 113 -3.99 7.42 5.29
CA SER A 113 -3.54 8.25 6.41
C SER A 113 -3.82 7.51 7.71
N ILE A 114 -2.76 7.06 8.38
CA ILE A 114 -2.86 6.34 9.65
C ILE A 114 -3.42 7.25 10.76
N PRO A 115 -2.88 8.47 10.97
CA PRO A 115 -3.38 9.35 12.04
C PRO A 115 -4.84 9.74 11.87
N LYS A 116 -5.30 9.89 10.62
CA LYS A 116 -6.68 10.28 10.31
C LYS A 116 -7.63 9.08 10.18
N ARG A 117 -7.10 7.85 10.21
CA ARG A 117 -7.86 6.61 9.94
C ARG A 117 -8.68 6.72 8.65
N HIS A 118 -8.07 7.31 7.62
CA HIS A 118 -8.74 7.71 6.39
C HIS A 118 -8.01 7.17 5.17
N ILE A 119 -8.77 6.63 4.21
CA ILE A 119 -8.25 6.18 2.93
C ILE A 119 -8.82 7.08 1.83
N THR A 120 -7.95 7.75 1.09
CA THR A 120 -8.32 8.44 -0.15
C THR A 120 -8.09 7.51 -1.32
N VAL A 121 -9.08 7.42 -2.21
CA VAL A 121 -9.01 6.62 -3.44
C VAL A 121 -9.06 7.56 -4.63
N TRP A 122 -8.07 7.49 -5.51
CA TRP A 122 -8.09 8.15 -6.81
C TRP A 122 -8.35 7.13 -7.90
N ASP A 123 -9.52 7.27 -8.51
CA ASP A 123 -10.00 6.45 -9.61
C ASP A 123 -10.05 7.30 -10.89
N SER A 124 -9.33 6.88 -11.92
CA SER A 124 -9.33 7.55 -13.22
C SER A 124 -10.50 7.14 -14.12
N LEU A 125 -11.26 6.11 -13.76
CA LEU A 125 -12.43 5.60 -14.47
C LEU A 125 -13.68 5.69 -13.58
N PRO A 126 -14.38 6.83 -13.59
CA PRO A 126 -15.60 7.01 -12.80
C PRO A 126 -16.61 5.89 -13.04
N GLY A 127 -17.12 5.28 -11.97
CA GLY A 127 -18.12 4.21 -12.03
C GLY A 127 -17.56 2.81 -12.32
N TYR A 128 -16.24 2.62 -12.46
CA TYR A 128 -15.68 1.27 -12.60
C TYR A 128 -15.84 0.43 -11.33
N LEU A 129 -15.85 1.11 -10.18
CA LEU A 129 -16.00 0.50 -8.86
C LEU A 129 -17.45 0.38 -8.39
N SER A 130 -18.43 1.02 -9.05
CA SER A 130 -19.83 0.81 -8.71
C SER A 130 -20.27 -0.59 -9.12
N GLU A 131 -20.88 -1.31 -8.18
CA GLU A 131 -21.59 -2.57 -8.44
C GLU A 131 -22.82 -2.34 -9.34
#